data_AF-A0A246IBX9-F1
#
_entry.id   AF-A0A246IBX9-F1
#
_cell.length_a   1.000
_cell.length_b   1.000
_cell.length_c   1.000
_cell.angle_alpha   90.00
_cell.angle_beta   90.00
_cell.angle_gamma   90.00
#
_symmetry.space_group_name_H-M   'P 1'
#
loop_
_entity.id
_entity.type
_entity.pdbx_description
1 polymer ?
#
loop_
_entity_poly.entity_id
_entity_poly.type
_entity_poly.pdbx_seq_one_letter_code
_entity_poly.pdbx_strand_id
1 'polypeptide(L)'
;MSISLEVEVGSSLEVVLQALDSIQFAYSDDLDKLQRYLPASNTGFGFRIVEPPEAVVAEGQEAEWRVGLMGSFHFRAGGFECAWEEICRFIKRYAAACESRFVLSFQFESIYAARFGQDLIFPGPAAS
;
A
#
# COMPACT_ATOMS: atom_id res chain seq x y z
N MET A 1 12.37 -0.29 8.52
CA MET A 1 11.90 -1.30 7.56
C MET A 1 10.79 -0.69 6.71
N SER A 2 10.57 -1.19 5.50
CA SER A 2 9.53 -0.66 4.61
C SER A 2 8.72 -1.74 3.89
N ILE A 3 7.43 -1.49 3.79
CA ILE A 3 6.51 -2.22 2.91
C ILE A 3 6.11 -1.27 1.78
N SER A 4 6.15 -1.75 0.55
CA SER A 4 5.79 -1.02 -0.66
C SER A 4 4.45 -1.53 -1.18
N LEU A 5 3.62 -0.62 -1.67
CA LEU A 5 2.38 -0.94 -2.38
C LEU A 5 2.50 -0.43 -3.81
N GLU A 6 2.41 -1.33 -4.77
CA GLU A 6 2.39 -1.01 -6.20
C GLU A 6 0.98 -1.21 -6.71
N VAL A 7 0.35 -0.17 -7.27
CA VAL A 7 -1.05 -0.21 -7.72
C VAL A 7 -1.16 0.15 -9.19
N GLU A 8 -2.04 -0.57 -9.88
CA GLU A 8 -2.38 -0.39 -11.29
C GLU A 8 -2.74 1.06 -11.65
N VAL A 9 -2.32 1.46 -12.86
CA VAL A 9 -2.72 2.71 -13.50
C VAL A 9 -4.24 2.90 -13.44
N GLY A 10 -4.66 4.13 -13.16
CA GLY A 10 -6.08 4.50 -13.03
C GLY A 10 -6.56 4.60 -11.59
N SER A 11 -5.77 4.16 -10.60
CA SER A 11 -6.05 4.52 -9.20
C SER A 11 -5.74 5.99 -8.93
N SER A 12 -6.48 6.59 -7.99
CA SER A 12 -6.28 7.97 -7.54
C SER A 12 -5.89 8.03 -6.05
N LEU A 13 -5.33 9.18 -5.64
CA LEU A 13 -5.10 9.48 -4.22
C LEU A 13 -6.42 9.63 -3.43
N GLU A 14 -7.54 9.94 -4.09
CA GLU A 14 -8.85 10.03 -3.43
C GLU A 14 -9.31 8.68 -2.87
N VAL A 15 -9.10 7.58 -3.60
CA VAL A 15 -9.39 6.22 -3.12
C VAL A 15 -8.51 5.87 -1.91
N VAL A 16 -7.24 6.26 -1.97
CA VAL A 16 -6.31 6.10 -0.85
C VAL A 16 -6.82 6.87 0.37
N LEU A 17 -7.21 8.13 0.19
CA LEU A 17 -7.79 8.96 1.24
C LEU A 17 -9.07 8.33 1.80
N GLN A 18 -9.98 7.82 0.96
CA GLN A 18 -11.19 7.14 1.42
C GLN A 18 -10.87 5.89 2.25
N ALA A 19 -9.86 5.11 1.87
CA ALA A 19 -9.41 3.95 2.64
C ALA A 19 -8.76 4.36 3.98
N LEU A 20 -8.15 5.55 4.03
CA LEU A 20 -7.54 6.15 5.20
C LEU A 20 -8.51 6.94 6.08
N ASP A 21 -9.63 7.47 5.57
CA ASP A 21 -10.53 8.43 6.26
C ASP A 21 -11.20 7.84 7.51
N SER A 22 -11.23 6.51 7.60
CA SER A 22 -11.59 5.77 8.81
C SER A 22 -10.52 5.78 9.92
N ILE A 23 -9.39 6.43 9.68
CA ILE A 23 -8.21 6.53 10.53
C ILE A 23 -7.90 8.03 10.64
N GLN A 24 -8.17 8.64 11.79
CA GLN A 24 -8.08 10.10 11.98
C GLN A 24 -6.69 10.64 11.60
N PHE A 25 -6.60 11.44 10.53
CA PHE A 25 -5.36 12.11 10.11
C PHE A 25 -5.57 13.62 9.89
N ALA A 26 -4.53 14.41 10.21
CA ALA A 26 -4.49 15.83 9.89
C ALA A 26 -4.00 16.03 8.43
N TYR A 27 -4.65 16.90 7.66
CA TYR A 27 -4.31 17.19 6.26
C TYR A 27 -3.03 18.06 6.10
N SER A 28 -2.42 18.01 4.93
CA SER A 28 -1.35 18.90 4.45
C SER A 28 -1.55 19.05 2.95
N ASP A 29 -1.45 20.29 2.46
CA ASP A 29 -1.95 20.73 1.16
C ASP A 29 -1.08 20.35 -0.06
N ASP A 30 -0.32 19.26 0.00
CA ASP A 30 0.53 18.84 -1.13
C ASP A 30 -0.21 17.78 -1.97
N LEU A 31 -0.76 18.22 -3.11
CA LEU A 31 -1.71 17.43 -3.93
C LEU A 31 -1.10 16.16 -4.53
N ASP A 32 0.22 16.11 -4.71
CA ASP A 32 0.91 15.01 -5.39
C ASP A 32 1.52 13.99 -4.42
N LYS A 33 1.56 14.29 -3.11
CA LYS A 33 2.22 13.46 -2.10
C LYS A 33 1.45 13.45 -0.79
N LEU A 34 0.93 12.27 -0.43
CA LEU A 34 0.30 12.06 0.87
C LEU A 34 1.30 11.40 1.83
N GLN A 35 1.84 12.14 2.81
CA GLN A 35 2.78 11.58 3.80
C GLN A 35 2.31 11.80 5.25
N ARG A 36 2.02 10.74 6.00
CA ARG A 36 1.52 10.82 7.41
C ARG A 36 1.98 9.62 8.26
N TYR A 37 1.37 9.40 9.42
CA TYR A 37 1.64 8.30 10.33
C TYR A 37 0.36 7.59 10.70
N LEU A 38 0.30 6.25 10.63
CA LEU A 38 -0.78 5.43 11.19
C LEU A 38 -0.79 5.53 12.72
N PRO A 39 -1.95 5.72 13.36
CA PRO A 39 -2.02 6.20 14.74
C PRO A 39 -1.66 5.14 15.78
N ALA A 40 -1.95 3.85 15.57
CA ALA A 40 -1.69 2.82 16.58
C ALA A 40 -0.23 2.35 16.58
N SER A 41 0.41 2.30 15.41
CA SER A 41 1.78 1.80 15.23
C SER A 41 2.83 2.89 15.08
N ASN A 42 2.41 4.15 14.90
CA ASN A 42 3.29 5.26 14.49
C ASN A 42 4.07 4.94 13.20
N THR A 43 3.47 4.15 12.30
CA THR A 43 4.04 3.78 11.01
C THR A 43 3.89 4.95 10.05
N GLY A 44 5.00 5.51 9.59
CA GLY A 44 4.98 6.54 8.57
C GLY A 44 4.49 5.96 7.24
N PHE A 45 3.64 6.65 6.49
CA PHE A 45 3.25 6.22 5.15
C PHE A 45 3.38 7.35 4.15
N GLY A 46 3.56 7.00 2.89
CA GLY A 46 3.69 7.90 1.75
C GLY A 46 2.93 7.36 0.54
N PHE A 47 2.17 8.19 -0.17
CA PHE A 47 1.61 7.84 -1.48
C PHE A 47 1.93 8.90 -2.51
N ARG A 48 2.23 8.47 -3.73
CA ARG A 48 2.48 9.32 -4.89
C ARG A 48 1.89 8.71 -6.15
N ILE A 49 1.53 9.57 -7.10
CA ILE A 49 1.28 9.16 -8.48
C ILE A 49 2.61 8.84 -9.17
N VAL A 50 2.59 7.86 -10.06
CA VAL A 50 3.74 7.41 -10.85
C VAL A 50 3.50 7.79 -12.31
N GLU A 51 4.20 8.83 -12.77
CA GLU A 51 4.15 9.29 -14.15
C GLU A 51 5.58 9.53 -14.69
N PRO A 52 6.00 8.84 -15.78
CA PRO A 52 5.25 7.84 -16.53
C PRO A 52 5.04 6.53 -15.74
N PRO A 53 3.99 5.72 -16.03
CA PRO A 53 3.76 4.46 -15.34
C PRO A 53 4.94 3.49 -15.43
N GLU A 54 5.25 2.83 -14.31
CA GLU A 54 6.40 1.92 -14.17
C GLU A 54 5.98 0.44 -14.28
N ALA A 55 6.93 -0.47 -14.47
CA ALA A 55 6.65 -1.91 -14.34
C ALA A 55 6.51 -2.26 -12.87
N VAL A 56 5.78 -3.32 -12.54
CA VAL A 56 5.81 -3.90 -11.20
C VAL A 56 7.21 -4.46 -10.94
N VAL A 57 7.79 -4.12 -9.79
CA VAL A 57 9.15 -4.55 -9.42
C VAL A 57 9.18 -5.54 -8.26
N ALA A 58 8.05 -5.80 -7.58
CA ALA A 58 7.96 -6.85 -6.58
C ALA A 58 8.40 -8.22 -7.15
N GLU A 59 9.40 -8.83 -6.52
CA GLU A 59 9.90 -10.16 -6.83
C GLU A 59 8.80 -11.21 -6.65
N GLY A 60 8.80 -12.22 -7.54
CA GLY A 60 7.78 -13.26 -7.56
C GLY A 60 6.45 -12.83 -8.17
N GLN A 61 6.30 -11.57 -8.60
CA GLN A 61 5.12 -11.08 -9.30
C GLN A 61 5.37 -10.88 -10.80
N GLU A 62 4.80 -11.76 -11.63
CA GLU A 62 4.65 -11.48 -13.05
C GLU A 62 3.36 -10.68 -13.26
N ALA A 63 3.48 -9.41 -13.69
CA ALA A 63 2.34 -8.52 -13.89
C ALA A 63 2.33 -7.94 -15.30
N GLU A 64 1.20 -8.09 -16.00
CA GLU A 64 0.95 -7.50 -17.32
C GLU A 64 0.51 -6.03 -17.25
N TRP A 65 0.26 -5.51 -16.03
CA TRP A 65 -0.20 -4.15 -15.78
C TRP A 65 0.95 -3.23 -15.34
N ARG A 66 0.71 -1.91 -15.40
CA ARG A 66 1.70 -0.87 -15.06
C ARG A 66 1.33 -0.17 -13.75
N VAL A 67 2.32 0.21 -12.97
CA VAL A 67 2.17 0.94 -11.72
C VAL A 67 1.87 2.41 -12.01
N GLY A 68 0.71 2.89 -11.57
CA GLY A 68 0.34 4.31 -11.64
C GLY A 68 0.26 5.00 -10.27
N LEU A 69 0.26 4.22 -9.18
CA LEU A 69 0.28 4.73 -7.82
C LEU A 69 1.23 3.89 -6.97
N MET A 70 2.09 4.57 -6.22
CA MET A 70 3.08 3.96 -5.34
C MET A 70 2.80 4.37 -3.90
N GLY A 71 2.66 3.39 -3.02
CA GLY A 71 2.56 3.56 -1.58
C GLY A 71 3.80 3.02 -0.86
N SER A 72 4.15 3.62 0.27
CA SER A 72 5.17 3.11 1.17
C SER A 72 4.71 3.20 2.61
N PHE A 73 5.10 2.23 3.43
CA PHE A 73 4.88 2.18 4.87
C PHE A 73 6.22 1.94 5.56
N HIS A 74 6.59 2.79 6.51
CA HIS A 74 7.87 2.82 7.19
C HIS A 74 7.70 2.66 8.70
N PHE A 75 8.28 1.61 9.25
CA PHE A 75 8.20 1.28 10.68
C PHE A 75 9.57 0.85 11.22
N ARG A 76 9.72 0.92 12.55
CA ARG A 76 10.93 0.49 13.27
C ARG A 76 10.99 -1.04 13.35
N ALA A 77 12.18 -1.59 13.58
CA ALA A 77 12.42 -3.04 13.58
C ALA A 77 11.50 -3.84 14.53
N GLY A 78 11.10 -3.27 15.67
CA GLY A 78 10.16 -3.91 16.62
C GLY A 78 8.69 -3.52 16.45
N GLY A 79 8.34 -2.70 15.45
CA GLY A 79 6.98 -2.20 15.25
C GLY A 79 6.15 -3.00 14.25
N PHE A 80 6.69 -4.10 13.72
CA PHE A 80 6.11 -4.81 12.59
C PHE A 80 4.69 -5.33 12.86
N GLU A 81 4.45 -6.02 13.98
CA GLU A 81 3.12 -6.59 14.27
C GLU A 81 2.03 -5.51 14.32
N CYS A 82 2.26 -4.44 15.07
CA CYS A 82 1.33 -3.31 15.15
C CYS A 82 1.14 -2.63 13.80
N ALA A 83 2.23 -2.42 13.03
CA ALA A 83 2.17 -1.84 11.70
C ALA A 83 1.37 -2.73 10.74
N TRP A 84 1.62 -4.04 10.77
CA TRP A 84 1.02 -5.02 9.89
C TRP A 84 -0.49 -5.10 10.08
N GLU A 85 -0.98 -5.03 11.31
CA GLU A 85 -2.41 -5.02 11.58
C GLU A 85 -3.10 -3.79 10.96
N GLU A 86 -2.52 -2.59 11.10
CA GLU A 86 -3.05 -1.38 10.51
C GLU A 86 -2.97 -1.38 8.98
N ILE A 87 -1.85 -1.86 8.42
CA ILE A 87 -1.66 -2.01 6.98
C ILE A 87 -2.69 -3.00 6.40
N CYS A 88 -2.93 -4.14 7.06
CA CYS A 88 -3.97 -5.08 6.64
C CYS A 88 -5.36 -4.44 6.63
N ARG A 89 -5.69 -3.64 7.65
CA ARG A 89 -6.97 -2.91 7.69
C ARG A 89 -7.08 -1.90 6.56
N PHE A 90 -6.01 -1.15 6.27
CA PHE A 90 -5.95 -0.24 5.13
C PHE A 90 -6.17 -1.00 3.80
N ILE A 91 -5.43 -2.09 3.56
CA ILE A 91 -5.50 -2.85 2.31
C ILE A 91 -6.89 -3.42 2.05
N LYS A 92 -7.55 -3.96 3.08
CA LYS A 92 -8.94 -4.45 2.97
C LYS A 92 -9.90 -3.33 2.59
N ARG A 93 -9.75 -2.14 3.17
CA ARG A 93 -10.60 -0.98 2.85
C ARG A 93 -10.33 -0.43 1.46
N TYR A 94 -9.06 -0.34 1.10
CA TYR A 94 -8.64 0.09 -0.23
C TYR A 94 -9.19 -0.85 -1.31
N ALA A 95 -9.11 -2.17 -1.09
CA ALA A 95 -9.68 -3.15 -1.99
C ALA A 95 -11.22 -3.08 -2.10
N ALA A 96 -11.90 -2.63 -1.04
CA ALA A 96 -13.36 -2.41 -1.07
C ALA A 96 -13.76 -1.09 -1.77
N ALA A 97 -12.83 -0.13 -1.89
CA ALA A 97 -13.10 1.19 -2.45
C ALA A 97 -12.81 1.30 -3.97
N CYS A 98 -12.09 0.34 -4.55
CA CYS A 98 -11.76 0.32 -5.99
C CYS A 98 -11.64 -1.10 -6.54
N GLU A 99 -11.40 -1.22 -7.84
CA GLU A 99 -11.15 -2.51 -8.53
C GLU A 99 -9.70 -2.68 -8.98
N SER A 100 -8.81 -1.76 -8.59
CA SER A 100 -7.41 -1.77 -9.03
C SER A 100 -6.68 -3.02 -8.57
N ARG A 101 -5.86 -3.59 -9.46
CA ARG A 101 -4.87 -4.61 -9.11
C ARG A 101 -3.74 -3.96 -8.31
N PHE A 102 -3.19 -4.70 -7.38
CA PHE A 102 -2.04 -4.23 -6.62
C PHE A 102 -1.22 -5.39 -6.04
N VAL A 103 0.02 -5.09 -5.71
CA VAL A 103 0.89 -5.95 -4.90
C VAL A 103 1.46 -5.15 -3.74
N LEU A 104 1.43 -5.75 -2.56
CA LEU A 104 2.02 -5.24 -1.33
C LEU A 104 3.21 -6.13 -0.98
N SER A 105 4.41 -5.56 -0.90
CA SER A 105 5.65 -6.31 -0.73
C SER A 105 6.53 -5.70 0.35
N PHE A 106 7.23 -6.55 1.11
CA PHE A 106 8.31 -6.10 1.98
C PHE A 106 9.57 -5.87 1.16
N GLN A 107 10.04 -4.63 1.13
CA GLN A 107 11.24 -4.22 0.37
C GLN A 107 11.27 -4.69 -1.10
N PHE A 108 10.11 -4.92 -1.72
CA PHE A 108 9.97 -5.53 -3.05
C PHE A 108 10.41 -7.01 -3.17
N GLU A 109 10.86 -7.65 -2.09
CA GLU A 109 11.39 -9.02 -2.13
C GLU A 109 10.34 -10.08 -1.75
N SER A 110 9.39 -9.73 -0.87
CA SER A 110 8.42 -10.69 -0.32
C SER A 110 7.00 -10.17 -0.40
N ILE A 111 6.14 -10.87 -1.15
CA ILE A 111 4.71 -10.50 -1.30
C ILE A 111 3.95 -10.81 -0.02
N TYR A 112 3.37 -9.76 0.57
CA TYR A 112 2.59 -9.82 1.80
C TYR A 112 1.08 -9.76 1.55
N ALA A 113 0.68 -9.10 0.46
CA ALA A 113 -0.68 -9.15 -0.07
C ALA A 113 -0.66 -8.93 -1.58
N ALA A 114 -1.63 -9.48 -2.28
CA ALA A 114 -1.82 -9.22 -3.70
C ALA A 114 -3.31 -9.24 -4.03
N ARG A 115 -3.69 -8.42 -5.01
CA ARG A 115 -5.03 -8.42 -5.57
C ARG A 115 -4.99 -8.57 -7.08
N PHE A 116 -5.67 -9.60 -7.57
CA PHE A 116 -5.87 -9.85 -8.99
C PHE A 116 -7.36 -9.83 -9.30
N GLY A 117 -7.83 -8.77 -9.95
CA GLY A 117 -9.28 -8.57 -10.14
C GLY A 117 -9.98 -8.42 -8.79
N GLN A 118 -10.97 -9.28 -8.50
CA GLN A 118 -11.73 -9.22 -7.24
C GLN A 118 -11.11 -10.02 -6.09
N ASP A 119 -10.11 -10.86 -6.36
CA ASP A 119 -9.52 -11.73 -5.35
C ASP A 119 -8.39 -11.02 -4.60
N LEU A 120 -8.59 -10.80 -3.30
CA LEU A 120 -7.58 -10.28 -2.37
C LEU A 120 -7.01 -11.41 -1.54
N ILE A 121 -5.70 -11.61 -1.62
CA ILE A 121 -4.97 -12.66 -0.90
C ILE A 121 -3.96 -12.01 0.04
N PHE A 122 -3.85 -12.55 1.26
CA PHE A 122 -2.81 -12.22 2.22
C PHE A 122 -1.96 -13.47 2.49
N PRO A 123 -0.91 -13.74 1.68
CA PRO A 123 0.08 -14.75 2.05
C PRO A 123 0.73 -14.43 3.40
N GLY A 124 0.76 -13.14 3.76
CA GLY A 124 1.38 -12.64 4.98
C GLY A 124 2.90 -12.69 4.92
N PRO A 125 3.57 -12.19 5.97
CA PRO A 125 4.97 -12.56 6.20
C PRO A 125 5.02 -14.08 6.32
N ALA A 126 5.86 -14.74 5.52
CA ALA A 126 6.10 -16.17 5.71
C ALA A 126 6.48 -16.40 7.18
N ALA A 127 5.81 -17.35 7.84
CA ALA A 127 6.19 -17.78 9.17
C ALA A 127 7.59 -18.40 9.05
N SER A 128 8.60 -17.63 9.44
CA SER A 128 9.98 -18.10 9.59
C SER A 128 10.09 -19.15 10.68
#